data_AF-A0A4Q1C844-F1
#
_entry.id   AF-A0A4Q1C844-F1
#
_cell.length_a   1.000
_cell.length_b   1.000
_cell.length_c   1.000
_cell.angle_alpha   90.00
_cell.angle_beta   90.00
_cell.angle_gamma   90.00
#
_symmetry.space_group_name_H-M   'P 1'
#
loop_
_entity.id
_entity.type
_entity.pdbx_description
1 polymer ?
#
loop_
_entity_poly.entity_id
_entity_poly.type
_entity_poly.pdbx_seq_one_letter_code
_entity_poly.pdbx_strand_id
1 'polypeptide(L)'
;MSTNFPYLVVPEELHRVFGSPVPGTRIYQKEGPQEETSYWSDAVFKVAGQCVSPGGVSMYAPVSRAAVHKRLKEGKLTGFFFTITHRKRNLFGLDLRTRELALGYIPVSECKAWKAEIEQRAIEKGAVTRAELEGDQPDWHGGFLRWGSRWAKEQAERAKK
;
A
#
# COMPACT_ATOMS: atom_id res chain seq x y z
N MET A 1 -18.27 -13.96 13.76
CA MET A 1 -17.29 -14.90 13.16
C MET A 1 -16.02 -14.11 12.90
N SER A 2 -14.84 -14.59 13.32
CA SER A 2 -13.59 -13.84 13.14
C SER A 2 -13.25 -13.72 11.66
N THR A 3 -13.44 -12.53 11.11
CA THR A 3 -12.87 -12.13 9.83
C THR A 3 -11.37 -12.03 10.02
N ASN A 4 -10.63 -13.11 9.73
CA ASN A 4 -9.18 -13.05 9.69
C ASN A 4 -8.80 -11.96 8.68
N PHE A 5 -8.17 -10.89 9.16
CA PHE A 5 -7.72 -9.81 8.31
C PHE A 5 -6.72 -10.41 7.29
N PRO A 6 -6.91 -10.18 5.98
CA PRO A 6 -6.14 -10.83 4.93
C PRO A 6 -4.77 -10.16 4.79
N TYR A 7 -3.94 -10.29 5.81
CA TYR A 7 -2.62 -9.72 5.80
C TYR A 7 -1.79 -10.32 4.67
N LEU A 8 -1.03 -9.46 3.99
CA LEU A 8 -0.05 -9.88 3.01
C LEU A 8 1.00 -10.76 3.69
N VAL A 9 1.25 -11.93 3.13
CA VAL A 9 2.32 -12.83 3.57
C VAL A 9 3.52 -12.59 2.67
N VAL A 10 4.61 -12.12 3.27
CA VAL A 10 5.90 -11.95 2.58
C VAL A 10 6.77 -13.17 2.90
N PRO A 11 7.15 -13.98 1.90
CA PRO A 11 8.06 -15.10 2.10
C PRO A 11 9.42 -14.64 2.66
N GLU A 12 10.02 -15.47 3.50
CA GLU A 12 11.28 -15.14 4.19
C GLU A 12 12.44 -14.90 3.20
N GLU A 13 12.45 -15.64 2.08
CA GLU A 13 13.43 -15.44 1.00
C GLU A 13 13.39 -14.06 0.35
N LEU A 14 12.30 -13.29 0.55
CA LEU A 14 12.16 -11.92 0.05
C LEU A 14 12.64 -10.87 1.06
N HIS A 15 12.98 -11.23 2.30
CA HIS A 15 13.54 -10.29 3.28
C HIS A 15 14.86 -9.66 2.81
N ARG A 16 15.63 -10.35 1.95
CA ARG A 16 16.83 -9.76 1.32
C ARG A 16 16.52 -8.57 0.40
N VAL A 17 15.31 -8.52 -0.16
CA VAL A 17 14.84 -7.47 -1.07
C VAL A 17 14.16 -6.36 -0.28
N PHE A 18 13.21 -6.73 0.60
CA PHE A 18 12.36 -5.77 1.30
C PHE A 18 12.90 -5.31 2.67
N GLY A 19 13.93 -5.99 3.17
CA GLY A 19 14.34 -5.93 4.57
C GLY A 19 13.62 -6.97 5.43
N SER A 20 14.15 -7.25 6.60
CA SER A 20 13.45 -8.06 7.61
C SER A 20 12.32 -7.23 8.25
N PRO A 21 11.20 -7.86 8.66
CA PRO A 21 10.15 -7.14 9.36
C PRO A 21 10.66 -6.60 10.69
N VAL A 22 10.32 -5.35 11.00
CA VAL A 22 10.63 -4.76 12.31
C VAL A 22 9.90 -5.57 13.39
N PRO A 23 10.58 -5.99 14.47
CA PRO A 23 9.99 -6.86 15.50
C PRO A 23 8.64 -6.36 16.01
N GLY A 24 7.66 -7.26 16.10
CA GLY A 24 6.31 -6.95 16.57
C GLY A 24 5.45 -6.17 15.55
N THR A 25 5.95 -5.94 14.35
CA THR A 25 5.22 -5.22 13.29
C THR A 25 5.15 -6.03 12.00
N ARG A 26 4.49 -5.46 10.99
CA ARG A 26 4.51 -5.93 9.60
C ARG A 26 5.19 -4.90 8.69
N ILE A 27 6.15 -4.17 9.25
CA ILE A 27 6.88 -3.11 8.57
C ILE A 27 8.19 -3.68 8.05
N TYR A 28 8.37 -3.69 6.74
CA TYR A 28 9.61 -4.08 6.07
C TYR A 28 10.39 -2.82 5.72
N GLN A 29 11.63 -2.72 6.21
CA GLN A 29 12.48 -1.54 5.99
C GLN A 29 13.74 -1.90 5.21
N LYS A 30 13.93 -1.22 4.09
CA LYS A 30 15.14 -1.31 3.26
C LYS A 30 15.82 0.06 3.23
N GLU A 31 17.14 0.05 3.26
CA GLU A 31 17.95 1.24 2.98
C GLU A 31 18.74 0.98 1.68
N GLY A 32 18.91 2.02 0.88
CA GLY A 32 19.70 1.95 -0.35
C GLY A 32 19.80 3.30 -1.06
N PRO A 33 20.52 3.36 -2.18
CA PRO A 33 20.69 4.57 -2.97
C PRO A 33 19.42 4.86 -3.80
N GLN A 34 19.26 6.10 -4.29
CA GLN A 34 18.05 6.53 -4.99
C GLN A 34 17.80 5.72 -6.27
N GLU A 35 18.87 5.28 -6.94
CA GLU A 35 18.86 4.52 -8.19
C GLU A 35 18.24 3.13 -8.03
N GLU A 36 18.17 2.59 -6.81
CA GLU A 36 17.52 1.31 -6.52
C GLU A 36 16.01 1.44 -6.29
N THR A 37 15.49 2.67 -6.13
CA THR A 37 14.09 2.86 -5.71
C THR A 37 13.06 2.32 -6.69
N SER A 38 13.28 2.45 -8.01
CA SER A 38 12.37 1.90 -9.02
C SER A 38 12.34 0.38 -8.98
N TYR A 39 13.49 -0.26 -8.98
CA TYR A 39 13.61 -1.72 -8.90
C TYR A 39 12.98 -2.29 -7.63
N TRP A 40 13.22 -1.64 -6.50
CA TRP A 40 12.59 -2.03 -5.24
C TRP A 40 11.07 -1.85 -5.28
N SER A 41 10.59 -0.74 -5.83
CA SER A 41 9.14 -0.47 -5.95
C SER A 41 8.46 -1.51 -6.84
N ASP A 42 9.03 -1.83 -7.99
CA ASP A 42 8.49 -2.84 -8.90
C ASP A 42 8.43 -4.22 -8.22
N ALA A 43 9.46 -4.58 -7.45
CA ALA A 43 9.46 -5.80 -6.67
C ALA A 43 8.36 -5.81 -5.61
N VAL A 44 8.14 -4.69 -4.90
CA VAL A 44 7.03 -4.54 -3.96
C VAL A 44 5.69 -4.72 -4.66
N PHE A 45 5.46 -4.04 -5.79
CA PHE A 45 4.18 -4.11 -6.52
C PHE A 45 3.90 -5.50 -7.10
N LYS A 46 4.95 -6.25 -7.48
CA LYS A 46 4.80 -7.64 -7.91
C LYS A 46 4.26 -8.55 -6.80
N VAL A 47 4.60 -8.28 -5.55
CA VAL A 47 4.21 -9.09 -4.38
C VAL A 47 2.92 -8.58 -3.73
N ALA A 48 2.84 -7.27 -3.51
CA ALA A 48 1.75 -6.61 -2.79
C ALA A 48 0.59 -6.20 -3.70
N GLY A 49 0.79 -6.20 -5.03
CA GLY A 49 -0.15 -5.67 -5.99
C GLY A 49 -0.21 -4.14 -5.94
N GLN A 50 -1.42 -3.60 -6.06
CA GLN A 50 -1.63 -2.15 -5.96
C GLN A 50 -1.28 -1.65 -4.55
N CYS A 51 -0.53 -0.56 -4.48
CA CYS A 51 -0.15 0.08 -3.22
C CYS A 51 -0.48 1.57 -3.23
N VAL A 52 -0.54 2.14 -2.02
CA VAL A 52 -0.61 3.58 -1.79
C VAL A 52 0.41 4.02 -0.75
N SER A 53 0.74 5.30 -0.73
CA SER A 53 1.50 5.88 0.37
C SER A 53 0.71 5.84 1.68
N PRO A 54 1.35 5.99 2.86
CA PRO A 54 0.63 6.08 4.13
C PRO A 54 -0.44 7.18 4.16
N GLY A 55 -0.21 8.29 3.44
CA GLY A 55 -1.20 9.36 3.29
C GLY A 55 -2.38 8.96 2.40
N GLY A 56 -2.16 8.07 1.43
CA GLY A 56 -3.21 7.58 0.53
C GLY A 56 -4.14 6.52 1.12
N VAL A 57 -3.83 5.99 2.31
CA VAL A 57 -4.70 5.02 2.99
C VAL A 57 -6.10 5.59 3.24
N SER A 58 -6.21 6.89 3.52
CA SER A 58 -7.50 7.56 3.76
C SER A 58 -8.44 7.56 2.55
N MET A 59 -7.91 7.36 1.33
CA MET A 59 -8.72 7.22 0.11
C MET A 59 -9.46 5.88 0.05
N TYR A 60 -8.98 4.88 0.80
CA TYR A 60 -9.53 3.52 0.79
C TYR A 60 -10.26 3.16 2.09
N ALA A 61 -9.82 3.70 3.22
CA ALA A 61 -10.47 3.52 4.52
C ALA A 61 -10.67 4.88 5.19
N PRO A 62 -11.84 5.17 5.79
CA PRO A 62 -12.15 6.48 6.37
C PRO A 62 -11.43 6.69 7.72
N VAL A 63 -10.11 6.90 7.67
CA VAL A 63 -9.24 6.92 8.86
C VAL A 63 -8.31 8.12 8.85
N SER A 64 -7.91 8.54 10.04
CA SER A 64 -6.91 9.61 10.20
C SER A 64 -5.49 9.10 9.98
N ARG A 65 -4.57 10.01 9.62
CA ARG A 65 -3.13 9.71 9.54
C ARG A 65 -2.57 9.12 10.84
N ALA A 66 -3.03 9.59 11.99
CA ALA A 66 -2.62 9.07 13.29
C ALA A 66 -3.06 7.61 13.47
N ALA A 67 -4.27 7.26 13.02
CA ALA A 67 -4.76 5.88 13.04
C ALA A 67 -3.91 4.97 12.14
N VAL A 68 -3.50 5.45 10.95
CA VAL A 68 -2.59 4.70 10.05
C VAL A 68 -1.27 4.39 10.75
N HIS A 69 -0.62 5.40 11.33
CA HIS A 69 0.64 5.22 12.07
C HIS A 69 0.51 4.28 13.26
N LYS A 70 -0.59 4.38 14.02
CA LYS A 70 -0.87 3.47 15.12
C LYS A 70 -1.01 2.03 14.63
N ARG A 71 -1.79 1.81 13.57
CA ARG A 71 -2.04 0.47 13.01
C ARG A 71 -0.76 -0.18 12.46
N LEU A 72 0.13 0.61 11.85
CA LEU A 72 1.47 0.16 11.43
C LEU A 72 2.34 -0.26 12.62
N LYS A 73 2.43 0.59 13.66
CA LYS A 73 3.22 0.31 14.87
C LYS A 73 2.73 -0.93 15.63
N GLU A 74 1.43 -1.21 15.59
CA GLU A 74 0.82 -2.39 16.21
C GLU A 74 0.90 -3.66 15.34
N GLY A 75 1.55 -3.60 14.18
CA GLY A 75 1.62 -4.74 13.26
C GLY A 75 0.28 -5.14 12.65
N LYS A 76 -0.71 -4.25 12.66
CA LYS A 76 -2.07 -4.47 12.14
C LYS A 76 -2.26 -3.93 10.72
N LEU A 77 -1.16 -3.55 10.07
CA LEU A 77 -1.09 -3.12 8.68
C LEU A 77 0.31 -3.41 8.15
N THR A 78 0.40 -4.03 6.98
CA THR A 78 1.69 -4.26 6.30
C THR A 78 2.17 -2.98 5.63
N GLY A 79 3.44 -2.66 5.78
CA GLY A 79 4.05 -1.50 5.13
C GLY A 79 5.48 -1.77 4.67
N PHE A 80 5.78 -1.38 3.44
CA PHE A 80 7.12 -1.43 2.86
C PHE A 80 7.70 -0.03 2.85
N PHE A 81 8.89 0.15 3.42
CA PHE A 81 9.55 1.44 3.47
C PHE A 81 10.98 1.36 2.94
N PHE A 82 11.33 2.29 2.05
CA PHE A 82 12.67 2.43 1.53
C PHE A 82 13.24 3.77 1.93
N THR A 83 14.30 3.74 2.74
CA THR A 83 15.02 4.96 3.13
C THR A 83 16.17 5.17 2.14
N ILE A 84 16.10 6.28 1.41
CA ILE A 84 17.16 6.71 0.50
C ILE A 84 18.34 7.19 1.34
N THR A 85 19.51 6.60 1.08
CA THR A 85 20.76 6.92 1.74
C THR A 85 21.81 7.32 0.70
N HIS A 86 22.43 8.48 0.88
CA HIS A 86 23.58 8.90 0.08
C HIS A 86 24.87 8.53 0.80
N ARG A 87 25.84 7.99 0.05
CA ARG A 87 27.23 7.95 0.50
C ARG A 87 27.88 9.28 0.16
N LYS A 88 28.18 10.10 1.16
CA LYS A 88 28.98 11.32 0.99
C LYS A 88 30.30 11.15 1.72
N ARG A 89 31.44 11.28 1.03
CA ARG A 89 32.74 11.36 1.71
C ARG A 89 32.95 12.76 2.24
N ASN A 90 33.33 12.91 3.50
CA ASN A 90 33.79 14.20 4.03
C ASN A 90 35.23 14.50 3.56
N LEU A 91 35.74 15.70 3.85
CA LEU A 91 37.10 16.14 3.49
C LEU A 91 38.22 15.28 4.12
N PHE A 92 37.89 14.41 5.07
CA PHE A 92 38.79 13.46 5.73
C PHE A 92 38.60 12.02 5.23
N GLY A 93 37.83 11.81 4.16
CA GLY A 93 37.59 10.49 3.57
C GLY A 93 36.61 9.60 4.35
N LEU A 94 35.93 10.11 5.37
CA LEU A 94 34.91 9.38 6.13
C LEU A 94 33.60 9.31 5.35
N ASP A 95 33.03 8.11 5.23
CA ASP A 95 31.70 7.89 4.66
C ASP A 95 30.62 8.41 5.62
N LEU A 96 30.00 9.54 5.27
CA LEU A 96 28.79 10.04 5.88
C LEU A 96 27.58 9.45 5.15
N ARG A 97 26.73 8.74 5.89
CA ARG A 97 25.39 8.34 5.41
C ARG A 97 24.39 9.41 5.81
N THR A 98 23.83 10.10 4.83
CA THR A 98 22.71 11.03 5.07
C THR A 98 21.42 10.35 4.62
N ARG A 99 20.42 10.32 5.50
CA ARG A 99 19.05 9.88 5.18
C ARG A 99 18.29 11.07 4.62
N GLU A 100 17.76 10.94 3.41
CA GLU A 100 17.14 12.07 2.71
C GLU A 100 15.63 11.95 2.60
N LEU A 101 15.13 10.78 2.20
CA LEU A 101 13.71 10.56 1.95
C LEU A 101 13.33 9.11 2.23
N ALA A 102 12.12 8.91 2.76
CA ALA A 102 11.53 7.58 2.93
C ALA A 102 10.34 7.42 1.98
N LEU A 103 10.45 6.46 1.04
CA LEU A 103 9.31 5.96 0.27
C LEU A 103 8.52 4.98 1.14
N GLY A 104 7.20 4.96 1.00
CA GLY A 104 6.33 4.07 1.76
C GLY A 104 5.19 3.53 0.91
N TYR A 105 4.98 2.23 0.96
CA TYR A 105 3.91 1.52 0.26
C TYR A 105 3.09 0.66 1.22
N ILE A 106 1.78 0.85 1.17
CA ILE A 106 0.76 0.08 1.90
C ILE A 106 -0.10 -0.66 0.87
N PRO A 107 -0.30 -1.98 0.98
CA PRO A 107 -1.14 -2.73 0.05
C PRO A 107 -2.60 -2.26 0.08
N VAL A 108 -3.16 -1.98 -1.10
CA VAL A 108 -4.57 -1.57 -1.25
C VAL A 108 -5.54 -2.65 -0.77
N SER A 109 -5.17 -3.93 -0.91
CA SER A 109 -5.94 -5.06 -0.38
C SER A 109 -6.19 -4.94 1.13
N GLU A 110 -5.16 -4.61 1.90
CA GLU A 110 -5.27 -4.40 3.34
C GLU A 110 -6.03 -3.11 3.68
N CYS A 111 -5.88 -2.03 2.89
CA CYS A 111 -6.70 -0.83 3.09
C CYS A 111 -8.19 -1.12 2.90
N LYS A 112 -8.56 -1.87 1.86
CA LYS A 112 -9.95 -2.29 1.60
C LYS A 112 -10.47 -3.21 2.69
N ALA A 113 -9.66 -4.15 3.17
CA ALA A 113 -10.02 -5.01 4.30
C ALA A 113 -10.26 -4.19 5.58
N TRP A 114 -9.47 -3.13 5.80
CA TRP A 114 -9.67 -2.24 6.94
C TRP A 114 -10.97 -1.42 6.80
N LYS A 115 -11.31 -0.94 5.60
CA LYS A 115 -12.61 -0.32 5.36
C LYS A 115 -13.76 -1.27 5.72
N ALA A 116 -13.72 -2.50 5.22
CA ALA A 116 -14.74 -3.51 5.53
C ALA A 116 -14.84 -3.81 7.04
N GLU A 117 -13.71 -3.85 7.76
CA GLU A 117 -13.69 -3.98 9.22
C GLU A 117 -14.38 -2.80 9.94
N ILE A 118 -14.13 -1.56 9.48
CA ILE A 118 -14.76 -0.36 10.06
C ILE A 118 -16.26 -0.36 9.79
N GLU A 119 -16.67 -0.63 8.55
CA GLU A 119 -18.06 -0.69 8.13
C GLU A 119 -18.82 -1.75 8.90
N GLN A 120 -18.26 -2.96 9.02
CA GLN A 120 -18.86 -4.05 9.79
C GLN A 120 -19.07 -3.65 11.25
N ARG A 121 -18.08 -3.02 11.88
CA ARG A 121 -18.22 -2.52 13.26
C ARG A 121 -19.26 -1.41 13.40
N ALA A 122 -19.42 -0.57 12.38
CA ALA A 122 -20.42 0.50 12.40
C ALA A 122 -21.84 -0.07 12.28
N ILE A 123 -22.03 -1.09 11.43
CA ILE A 123 -23.28 -1.85 11.32
C ILE A 123 -23.62 -2.56 12.63
N GLU A 124 -22.66 -3.28 13.22
CA GLU A 124 -22.85 -4.01 14.49
C GLU A 124 -23.24 -3.08 15.66
N LYS A 125 -22.80 -1.81 15.61
CA LYS A 125 -23.16 -0.79 16.59
C LYS A 125 -24.46 -0.05 16.27
N GLY A 126 -25.12 -0.38 15.16
CA GLY A 126 -26.31 0.31 14.68
C GLY A 126 -26.07 1.77 14.28
N ALA A 127 -24.82 2.16 14.01
CA ALA A 127 -24.47 3.54 13.65
C ALA A 127 -24.82 3.87 12.19
N VAL A 128 -24.81 2.85 11.32
CA VAL A 128 -25.16 2.91 9.89
C VAL A 128 -25.76 1.59 9.46
N THR A 129 -26.65 1.63 8.47
CA THR A 129 -27.17 0.45 7.77
C THR A 129 -26.30 0.10 6.57
N ARG A 130 -26.41 -1.14 6.06
CA ARG A 130 -25.70 -1.55 4.83
C ARG A 130 -26.15 -0.73 3.62
N ALA A 131 -27.44 -0.41 3.52
CA ALA A 131 -27.98 0.41 2.43
C ALA A 131 -27.37 1.82 2.39
N GLU A 132 -27.10 2.43 3.56
CA GLU A 132 -26.46 3.75 3.63
C GLU A 132 -24.98 3.73 3.24
N LEU A 133 -24.29 2.60 3.43
CA LEU A 133 -22.88 2.44 3.06
C LEU A 133 -22.68 2.18 1.57
N GLU A 134 -23.63 1.49 0.94
CA GLU A 134 -23.54 1.11 -0.48
C GLU A 134 -23.64 2.35 -1.39
N GLY A 135 -24.36 3.39 -0.96
CA GLY A 135 -24.46 4.68 -1.66
C GLY A 135 -24.82 4.56 -3.14
N ASP A 136 -24.59 5.62 -3.91
CA ASP A 136 -24.62 5.53 -5.38
C ASP A 136 -23.31 4.93 -5.88
N GLN A 137 -23.37 3.85 -6.66
CA GLN A 137 -22.18 3.31 -7.30
C GLN A 137 -21.63 4.34 -8.31
N PRO A 138 -20.36 4.76 -8.20
CA PRO A 138 -19.81 5.69 -9.15
C PRO A 138 -19.80 5.11 -10.58
N ASP A 139 -20.03 5.97 -11.57
CA ASP A 139 -20.11 5.60 -13.00
C ASP A 139 -18.88 4.83 -13.54
N TRP A 140 -17.74 4.93 -12.84
CA TRP A 140 -16.49 4.27 -13.21
C TRP A 140 -16.32 2.83 -12.68
N HIS A 141 -17.35 2.20 -12.12
CA HIS A 141 -17.25 0.81 -11.65
C HIS A 141 -17.30 -0.28 -12.74
N GLY A 142 -17.39 0.08 -14.03
CA GLY A 142 -17.18 -0.91 -15.10
C GLY A 142 -17.67 -0.54 -16.50
N GLY A 143 -18.54 0.46 -16.62
CA GLY A 143 -19.04 0.93 -17.92
C GLY A 143 -18.11 1.92 -18.62
N PHE A 144 -17.40 2.77 -17.85
CA PHE A 144 -16.61 3.86 -18.41
C PHE A 144 -15.45 3.40 -19.32
N LEU A 145 -14.87 2.23 -19.09
CA LEU A 145 -13.82 1.68 -19.99
C LEU A 145 -14.40 0.99 -21.22
N ARG A 146 -15.70 0.68 -21.21
CA ARG A 146 -16.42 -0.01 -22.30
C ARG A 146 -17.28 0.93 -23.13
N TRP A 147 -17.34 2.21 -22.79
CA TRP A 147 -18.02 3.20 -23.60
C TRP A 147 -17.40 3.21 -25.01
N GLY A 148 -18.21 3.46 -26.05
CA GLY A 148 -17.82 3.40 -27.46
C GLY A 148 -16.74 4.40 -27.91
N SER A 149 -15.96 4.93 -26.96
CA SER A 149 -14.78 5.74 -27.18
C SER A 149 -13.80 5.05 -28.11
N ARG A 150 -13.06 5.88 -28.83
CA ARG A 150 -11.95 5.47 -29.66
C ARG A 150 -10.92 4.65 -28.86
N TRP A 151 -10.60 5.07 -27.63
CA TRP A 151 -9.64 4.39 -26.76
C TRP A 151 -10.07 2.95 -26.43
N ALA A 152 -11.34 2.73 -26.06
CA ALA A 152 -11.83 1.40 -25.72
C ALA A 152 -11.79 0.43 -26.91
N LYS A 153 -12.14 0.94 -28.10
CA LYS A 153 -12.04 0.18 -29.36
C LYS A 153 -10.59 -0.20 -29.67
N GLU A 154 -9.65 0.73 -29.49
CA GLU A 154 -8.22 0.48 -29.72
C GLU A 154 -7.63 -0.56 -28.75
N GLN A 155 -8.05 -0.58 -27.47
CA GLN A 155 -7.59 -1.60 -26.51
C GLN A 155 -8.13 -3.00 -26.83
N ALA A 156 -9.40 -3.11 -27.23
CA ALA A 156 -10.02 -4.37 -27.62
C ALA A 156 -9.31 -5.01 -28.83
N GLU A 157 -8.87 -4.20 -29.80
CA GLU A 157 -8.11 -4.67 -30.95
C GLU A 157 -6.68 -5.11 -30.59
N ARG A 158 -6.04 -4.45 -29.61
CA ARG A 158 -4.71 -4.86 -29.11
C ARG A 158 -4.76 -6.19 -28.38
N ALA A 159 -5.81 -6.47 -27.62
CA ALA A 159 -5.96 -7.72 -26.86
C ALA A 159 -6.22 -8.96 -27.73
N LYS A 160 -6.53 -8.79 -29.02
CA LYS A 160 -6.75 -9.89 -29.99
C LYS A 160 -5.47 -10.34 -30.71
N LYS A 161 -4.36 -9.62 -30.54
CA LYS A 161 -3.05 -9.94 -31.15
C LYS A 161 -2.17 -10.66 -30.14
#